data_AF-A0A1H4KSA7-F1
#
_entry.id   AF-A0A1H4KSA7-F1
#
_cell.length_a   1.000
_cell.length_b   1.000
_cell.length_c   1.000
_cell.angle_alpha   90.00
_cell.angle_beta   90.00
_cell.angle_gamma   90.00
#
_symmetry.space_group_name_H-M   'P 1'
#
loop_
_entity.id
_entity.type
_entity.pdbx_description
1 polymer ?
#
loop_
_entity_poly.entity_id
_entity_poly.type
_entity_poly.pdbx_seq_one_letter_code
_entity_poly.pdbx_strand_id
1 'polypeptide(L)'
;MLAVAAVTAAATLSSAGTTPTARATVPCTLAQPALVAATDVQPGETVGRSFTLAPPDGRTDLSIADVDVAFSFDDYTSGPEIHIAHGGVNLQLMGPYTPSPAGGPFSLTFDDEAAAPLAPDSSSGGRYKPPQVDGFLPLAAFDATPVGGAYSISVTNYSSAPVRLRDWTLVITPSACDAPPPTTTPPSCTVACAYPRTVGIKHRRKTHRLTGRVASVATGCSSRVPVTIWRVGRSKDRKVLVVTTRGSGAYATKAPRRAGRYYATVGSTIEPLCGADRSRTVRVKRR
;
A
#
# COMPACT_ATOMS: atom_id res chain seq x y z
N MET A 1 68.81 23.45 -42.90
CA MET A 1 67.70 23.58 -41.92
C MET A 1 66.40 23.46 -42.69
N LEU A 2 65.72 22.31 -42.61
CA LEU A 2 64.43 22.07 -43.22
C LEU A 2 63.44 21.76 -42.08
N ALA A 3 62.46 22.63 -41.85
CA ALA A 3 61.44 22.44 -40.83
C ALA A 3 60.19 21.85 -41.50
N VAL A 4 59.79 20.65 -41.08
CA VAL A 4 58.57 19.97 -41.52
C VAL A 4 57.49 20.28 -40.49
N ALA A 5 56.45 20.99 -40.92
CA ALA A 5 55.27 21.28 -40.10
C ALA A 5 54.24 20.16 -40.26
N ALA A 6 53.95 19.43 -39.18
CA ALA A 6 52.89 18.43 -39.12
C ALA A 6 51.56 19.11 -38.75
N VAL A 7 50.58 18.99 -39.64
CA VAL A 7 49.20 19.48 -39.41
C VAL A 7 48.36 18.31 -38.89
N THR A 8 47.95 18.39 -37.63
CA THR A 8 47.06 17.40 -37.00
C THR A 8 45.60 17.84 -37.18
N ALA A 9 44.86 17.14 -38.03
CA ALA A 9 43.43 17.37 -38.21
C ALA A 9 42.63 16.63 -37.12
N ALA A 10 41.95 17.38 -36.25
CA ALA A 10 41.03 16.83 -35.26
C ALA A 10 39.65 16.60 -35.91
N ALA A 11 39.26 15.33 -36.08
CA ALA A 11 37.92 14.97 -36.53
C ALA A 11 36.97 14.92 -35.33
N THR A 12 36.02 15.86 -35.28
CA THR A 12 34.92 15.87 -34.31
C THR A 12 33.82 14.90 -34.75
N LEU A 13 33.76 13.73 -34.10
CA LEU A 13 32.66 12.77 -34.23
C LEU A 13 31.45 13.30 -33.47
N SER A 14 30.45 13.82 -34.19
CA SER A 14 29.13 14.11 -33.63
C SER A 14 28.38 12.80 -33.39
N SER A 15 28.28 12.36 -32.13
CA SER A 15 27.42 11.25 -31.74
C SER A 15 25.96 11.66 -31.87
N ALA A 16 25.24 11.05 -32.80
CA ALA A 16 23.78 11.17 -32.89
C ALA A 16 23.16 10.60 -31.61
N GLY A 17 22.59 11.46 -30.76
CA GLY A 17 21.93 11.06 -29.53
C GLY A 17 20.65 10.27 -29.85
N THR A 18 20.69 8.95 -29.72
CA THR A 18 19.48 8.14 -29.68
C THR A 18 18.67 8.54 -28.45
N THR A 19 17.47 9.08 -28.68
CA THR A 19 16.52 9.37 -27.61
C THR A 19 16.12 8.04 -26.96
N PRO A 20 16.30 7.87 -25.63
CA PRO A 20 15.92 6.63 -24.98
C PRO A 20 14.41 6.41 -25.13
N THR A 21 14.04 5.25 -25.67
CA THR A 21 12.64 4.84 -25.76
C THR A 21 12.02 4.87 -24.36
N ALA A 22 10.85 5.50 -24.23
CA ALA A 22 10.12 5.54 -22.96
C ALA A 22 9.89 4.10 -22.45
N ARG A 23 10.36 3.80 -21.24
CA ARG A 23 10.22 2.47 -20.62
C ARG A 23 8.76 2.22 -20.24
N ALA A 24 8.33 0.96 -20.36
CA ALA A 24 7.02 0.53 -19.89
C ALA A 24 6.87 0.75 -18.38
N THR A 25 5.63 1.01 -17.93
CA THR A 25 5.33 1.21 -16.52
C THR A 25 5.38 -0.14 -15.80
N VAL A 26 6.36 -0.29 -14.90
CA VAL A 26 6.49 -1.47 -14.04
C VAL A 26 5.28 -1.55 -13.10
N PRO A 27 4.57 -2.69 -13.00
CA PRO A 27 3.53 -2.86 -12.01
C PRO A 27 4.13 -2.78 -10.61
N CYS A 28 3.64 -1.86 -9.78
CA CYS A 28 4.16 -1.63 -8.43
C CYS A 28 3.69 -2.62 -7.38
N THR A 29 3.09 -3.72 -7.83
CA THR A 29 2.63 -4.78 -6.95
C THR A 29 2.71 -6.08 -7.73
N LEU A 30 3.63 -6.94 -7.32
CA LEU A 30 3.67 -8.32 -7.79
C LEU A 30 3.02 -9.17 -6.71
N ALA A 31 1.81 -9.63 -6.99
CA ALA A 31 1.07 -10.51 -6.09
C ALA A 31 1.12 -11.94 -6.61
N GLN A 32 1.28 -12.88 -5.69
CA GLN A 32 1.22 -14.31 -6.00
C GLN A 32 -0.18 -14.86 -5.69
N PRO A 33 -0.60 -15.94 -6.39
CA PRO A 33 -1.96 -16.43 -6.25
C PRO A 33 -2.19 -16.95 -4.83
N ALA A 34 -3.37 -16.60 -4.34
CA ALA A 34 -4.00 -17.17 -3.14
C ALA A 34 -3.96 -18.70 -3.14
N LEU A 35 -4.13 -19.29 -1.97
CA LEU A 35 -4.34 -20.73 -1.87
C LEU A 35 -5.55 -21.13 -2.74
N VAL A 36 -5.39 -22.22 -3.50
CA VAL A 36 -6.46 -22.73 -4.39
C VAL A 36 -7.70 -23.13 -3.57
N ALA A 37 -7.48 -23.62 -2.35
CA ALA A 37 -8.51 -23.91 -1.38
C ALA A 37 -7.93 -23.86 0.04
N ALA A 38 -8.80 -23.61 1.02
CA ALA A 38 -8.46 -23.74 2.43
C ALA A 38 -7.99 -25.17 2.75
N THR A 39 -6.97 -25.29 3.60
CA THR A 39 -6.29 -26.55 3.94
C THR A 39 -6.20 -26.72 5.46
N ASP A 40 -6.48 -27.93 5.94
CA ASP A 40 -6.19 -28.32 7.33
C ASP A 40 -4.73 -28.73 7.43
N VAL A 41 -3.92 -27.97 8.15
CA VAL A 41 -2.54 -28.35 8.46
C VAL A 41 -2.58 -29.18 9.74
N GLN A 42 -2.31 -30.49 9.65
CA GLN A 42 -2.33 -31.40 10.80
C GLN A 42 -1.17 -31.12 11.77
N PRO A 43 -1.26 -31.54 13.04
CA PRO A 43 -0.12 -31.49 13.97
C PRO A 43 1.14 -32.14 13.40
N GLY A 44 2.25 -31.39 13.39
CA GLY A 44 3.54 -31.81 12.83
C GLY A 44 3.63 -31.72 11.30
N GLU A 45 2.57 -31.30 10.62
CA GLU A 45 2.58 -31.14 9.16
C GLU A 45 3.13 -29.76 8.75
N THR A 46 3.80 -29.73 7.59
CA THR A 46 4.18 -28.51 6.89
C THR A 46 3.46 -28.44 5.56
N VAL A 47 2.72 -27.35 5.34
CA VAL A 47 2.17 -26.99 4.02
C VAL A 47 3.03 -25.87 3.45
N GLY A 48 3.52 -26.04 2.23
CA GLY A 48 4.31 -25.03 1.55
C GLY A 48 3.97 -24.88 0.07
N ARG A 49 4.29 -23.72 -0.49
CA ARG A 49 4.33 -23.51 -1.94
C ARG A 49 5.64 -22.85 -2.31
N SER A 50 6.16 -23.30 -3.45
CA SER A 50 7.22 -22.61 -4.16
C SER A 50 6.69 -22.10 -5.49
N PHE A 51 7.16 -20.94 -5.90
CA PHE A 51 6.83 -20.34 -7.19
C PHE A 51 8.01 -19.49 -7.67
N THR A 52 7.97 -19.08 -8.93
CA THR A 52 8.98 -18.20 -9.51
C THR A 52 8.32 -16.92 -9.98
N LEU A 53 8.86 -15.79 -9.55
CA LEU A 53 8.50 -14.49 -10.11
C LEU A 53 9.45 -14.16 -11.25
N ALA A 54 8.89 -13.86 -12.42
CA ALA A 54 9.64 -13.25 -13.50
C ALA A 54 9.93 -11.78 -13.14
N PRO A 55 11.15 -11.27 -13.37
CA PRO A 55 11.41 -9.85 -13.21
C PRO A 55 10.48 -9.03 -14.11
N PRO A 56 9.87 -7.93 -13.62
CA PRO A 56 9.01 -7.07 -14.43
C PRO A 56 9.70 -6.61 -15.71
N ASP A 57 9.04 -6.80 -16.86
CA ASP A 57 9.57 -6.45 -18.18
C ASP A 57 10.97 -7.05 -18.49
N GLY A 58 11.33 -8.17 -17.82
CA GLY A 58 12.65 -8.80 -17.95
C GLY A 58 13.79 -8.07 -17.23
N ARG A 59 13.48 -7.08 -16.39
CA ARG A 59 14.47 -6.26 -15.68
C ARG A 59 15.07 -6.97 -14.48
N THR A 60 16.29 -7.46 -14.63
CA THR A 60 17.06 -8.09 -13.55
C THR A 60 17.77 -7.10 -12.63
N ASP A 61 17.71 -5.79 -12.94
CA ASP A 61 18.29 -4.71 -12.14
C ASP A 61 17.36 -4.24 -11.00
N LEU A 62 16.13 -4.77 -10.94
CA LEU A 62 15.18 -4.46 -9.89
C LEU A 62 15.48 -5.25 -8.63
N SER A 63 15.52 -4.55 -7.51
CA SER A 63 15.54 -5.13 -6.18
C SER A 63 14.18 -5.02 -5.50
N ILE A 64 13.94 -5.87 -4.51
CA ILE A 64 12.84 -5.72 -3.58
C ILE A 64 13.09 -4.46 -2.74
N ALA A 65 12.05 -3.66 -2.57
CA ALA A 65 12.03 -2.51 -1.67
C ALA A 65 11.05 -2.69 -0.50
N ASP A 66 10.03 -3.53 -0.67
CA ASP A 66 9.09 -3.85 0.39
C ASP A 66 8.43 -5.22 0.12
N VAL A 67 8.08 -5.92 1.20
CA VAL A 67 7.48 -7.25 1.24
C VAL A 67 6.33 -7.28 2.24
N ASP A 68 5.12 -7.44 1.71
CA ASP A 68 3.89 -7.60 2.49
C ASP A 68 3.43 -9.07 2.42
N VAL A 69 3.22 -9.71 3.57
CA VAL A 69 2.71 -11.10 3.62
C VAL A 69 1.46 -11.22 4.47
N ALA A 70 0.34 -11.61 3.88
CA ALA A 70 -0.92 -11.79 4.59
C ALA A 70 -1.27 -13.27 4.75
N PHE A 71 -1.86 -13.64 5.90
CA PHE A 71 -2.38 -14.98 6.18
C PHE A 71 -3.78 -14.89 6.79
N SER A 72 -4.65 -15.81 6.43
CA SER A 72 -5.95 -15.98 7.05
C SER A 72 -6.13 -17.41 7.58
N PHE A 73 -6.56 -17.50 8.83
CA PHE A 73 -6.86 -18.77 9.51
C PHE A 73 -8.30 -18.75 10.03
N ASP A 74 -8.93 -19.92 10.10
CA ASP A 74 -10.24 -20.08 10.75
C ASP A 74 -10.17 -20.01 12.26
N ASP A 75 -9.16 -20.68 12.82
CA ASP A 75 -8.77 -20.67 14.22
C ASP A 75 -7.41 -21.36 14.38
N TYR A 76 -6.76 -21.11 15.51
CA TYR A 76 -5.65 -21.91 16.02
C TYR A 76 -5.54 -21.74 17.54
N THR A 77 -5.09 -22.77 18.24
CA THR A 77 -4.85 -22.74 19.70
C THR A 77 -3.43 -22.31 20.03
N SER A 78 -2.47 -22.67 19.18
CA SER A 78 -1.11 -22.16 19.14
C SER A 78 -0.78 -21.81 17.70
N GLY A 79 -0.17 -20.65 17.49
CA GLY A 79 0.18 -20.13 16.18
C GLY A 79 1.04 -21.11 15.40
N PRO A 80 0.79 -21.31 14.10
CA PRO A 80 1.72 -22.06 13.29
C PRO A 80 3.05 -21.30 13.17
N GLU A 81 4.12 -22.03 12.89
CA GLU A 81 5.36 -21.45 12.44
C GLU A 81 5.24 -21.11 10.96
N ILE A 82 5.61 -19.88 10.58
CA ILE A 82 5.49 -19.40 9.21
C ILE A 82 6.86 -18.95 8.72
N HIS A 83 7.29 -19.46 7.57
CA HIS A 83 8.53 -19.05 6.91
C HIS A 83 8.27 -18.51 5.50
N ILE A 84 9.10 -17.55 5.10
CA ILE A 84 9.25 -17.09 3.72
C ILE A 84 10.73 -17.12 3.35
N ALA A 85 11.04 -17.62 2.15
CA ALA A 85 12.41 -17.64 1.64
C ALA A 85 12.49 -17.15 0.20
N HIS A 86 13.55 -16.42 -0.09
CA HIS A 86 13.89 -15.89 -1.41
C HIS A 86 15.34 -15.39 -1.44
N GLY A 87 16.05 -15.58 -2.55
CA GLY A 87 17.37 -14.97 -2.74
C GLY A 87 18.44 -15.40 -1.71
N GLY A 88 18.28 -16.56 -1.08
CA GLY A 88 19.14 -17.03 0.02
C GLY A 88 18.76 -16.49 1.40
N VAL A 89 17.80 -15.58 1.49
CA VAL A 89 17.17 -15.16 2.74
C VAL A 89 16.07 -16.14 3.09
N ASN A 90 16.05 -16.60 4.34
CA ASN A 90 14.97 -17.40 4.92
C ASN A 90 14.57 -16.77 6.25
N LEU A 91 13.31 -16.38 6.36
CA LEU A 91 12.80 -15.55 7.43
C LEU A 91 11.57 -16.21 8.05
N GLN A 92 11.59 -16.29 9.38
CA GLN A 92 10.43 -16.68 10.16
C GLN A 92 9.54 -15.46 10.41
N LEU A 93 8.30 -15.48 9.89
CA LEU A 93 7.32 -14.40 10.08
C LEU A 93 6.60 -14.54 11.42
N MET A 94 6.43 -15.78 11.86
CA MET A 94 5.65 -16.14 13.04
C MET A 94 6.21 -17.42 13.65
N GLY A 95 6.31 -17.45 14.97
CA GLY A 95 6.61 -18.66 15.74
C GLY A 95 5.38 -19.18 16.48
N PRO A 96 5.53 -20.31 17.19
CA PRO A 96 4.46 -20.86 18.01
C PRO A 96 4.17 -19.92 19.19
N TYR A 97 3.03 -19.23 19.14
CA TYR A 97 2.54 -18.44 20.27
C TYR A 97 1.02 -18.59 20.42
N THR A 98 0.52 -18.52 21.65
CA THR A 98 -0.92 -18.59 21.94
C THR A 98 -1.58 -17.26 21.58
N PRO A 99 -2.59 -17.21 20.70
CA PRO A 99 -3.24 -15.96 20.32
C PRO A 99 -4.14 -15.41 21.44
N SER A 100 -4.37 -14.09 21.41
CA SER A 100 -5.34 -13.41 22.27
C SER A 100 -6.27 -12.49 21.46
N PRO A 101 -7.60 -12.68 21.50
CA PRO A 101 -8.30 -13.74 22.21
C PRO A 101 -8.02 -15.11 21.58
N ALA A 102 -8.14 -16.18 22.40
CA ALA A 102 -8.07 -17.53 21.89
C ALA A 102 -9.32 -17.85 21.05
N GLY A 103 -9.10 -18.46 19.88
CA GLY A 103 -10.15 -18.93 18.98
C GLY A 103 -10.78 -17.84 18.09
N GLY A 104 -11.39 -18.30 17.00
CA GLY A 104 -12.00 -17.45 15.98
C GLY A 104 -11.05 -17.12 14.81
N PRO A 105 -11.56 -16.45 13.78
CA PRO A 105 -10.80 -16.22 12.55
C PRO A 105 -9.66 -15.22 12.79
N PHE A 106 -8.51 -15.55 12.23
CA PHE A 106 -7.32 -14.70 12.24
C PHE A 106 -7.04 -14.15 10.84
N SER A 107 -6.63 -12.89 10.78
CA SER A 107 -6.25 -12.21 9.52
C SER A 107 -5.06 -11.31 9.78
N LEU A 108 -3.87 -11.86 9.62
CA LEU A 108 -2.61 -11.20 9.93
C LEU A 108 -1.96 -10.70 8.64
N THR A 109 -1.36 -9.52 8.67
CA THR A 109 -0.49 -9.00 7.61
C THR A 109 0.85 -8.64 8.23
N PHE A 110 1.92 -9.20 7.69
CA PHE A 110 3.29 -8.93 8.07
C PHE A 110 3.90 -7.88 7.15
N ASP A 111 4.46 -6.85 7.77
CA ASP A 111 4.94 -5.62 7.15
C ASP A 111 5.99 -4.99 8.08
N ASP A 112 7.19 -4.68 7.61
CA ASP A 112 8.21 -4.02 8.45
C ASP A 112 7.95 -2.53 8.71
N GLU A 113 7.02 -1.89 8.00
CA GLU A 113 6.53 -0.54 8.32
C GLU A 113 5.37 -0.53 9.32
N ALA A 114 4.88 -1.70 9.74
CA ALA A 114 3.77 -1.79 10.67
C ALA A 114 4.10 -1.08 11.99
N ALA A 115 3.08 -0.52 12.66
CA ALA A 115 3.32 0.27 13.87
C ALA A 115 3.86 -0.55 15.06
N ALA A 116 3.55 -1.86 15.11
CA ALA A 116 3.91 -2.73 16.22
C ALA A 116 4.30 -4.14 15.73
N PRO A 117 5.22 -4.82 16.43
CA PRO A 117 5.49 -6.24 16.18
C PRO A 117 4.30 -7.10 16.62
N LEU A 118 4.21 -8.29 16.03
CA LEU A 118 3.26 -9.31 16.47
C LEU A 118 3.65 -9.81 17.87
N ALA A 119 2.70 -9.82 18.79
CA ALA A 119 2.87 -10.22 20.19
C ALA A 119 1.71 -11.13 20.65
N PRO A 120 1.87 -11.90 21.74
CA PRO A 120 0.81 -12.80 22.22
C PRO A 120 -0.53 -12.12 22.54
N ASP A 121 -0.50 -10.84 22.91
CA ASP A 121 -1.68 -10.01 23.20
C ASP A 121 -2.21 -9.22 21.98
N SER A 122 -1.60 -9.42 20.81
CA SER A 122 -2.05 -8.79 19.56
C SER A 122 -3.42 -9.31 19.15
N SER A 123 -4.27 -8.40 18.65
CA SER A 123 -5.60 -8.76 18.16
C SER A 123 -5.55 -9.83 17.05
N SER A 124 -6.65 -10.57 16.90
CA SER A 124 -6.75 -11.65 15.90
C SER A 124 -6.61 -11.19 14.45
N GLY A 125 -6.66 -9.88 14.18
CA GLY A 125 -6.29 -9.34 12.88
C GLY A 125 -5.63 -7.98 12.97
N GLY A 126 -4.83 -7.66 11.95
CA GLY A 126 -4.06 -6.42 11.89
C GLY A 126 -2.83 -6.52 10.99
N ARG A 127 -2.09 -5.42 10.90
CA ARG A 127 -0.79 -5.31 10.23
C ARG A 127 0.29 -5.21 11.31
N TYR A 128 1.30 -6.07 11.25
CA TYR A 128 2.30 -6.28 12.30
C TYR A 128 3.69 -6.46 11.70
N LYS A 129 4.73 -6.09 12.45
CA LYS A 129 6.09 -6.54 12.12
C LYS A 129 6.24 -8.01 12.53
N PRO A 130 7.14 -8.78 11.87
CA PRO A 130 7.59 -10.05 12.42
C PRO A 130 8.09 -9.86 13.88
N PRO A 131 7.96 -10.87 14.75
CA PRO A 131 8.48 -10.81 16.11
C PRO A 131 9.94 -10.38 16.13
N GLN A 132 10.29 -9.38 16.95
CA GLN A 132 11.67 -8.90 17.09
C GLN A 132 12.37 -9.61 18.26
N VAL A 133 12.44 -10.94 18.21
CA VAL A 133 13.14 -11.77 19.19
C VAL A 133 14.34 -12.44 18.53
N ASP A 134 15.32 -12.87 19.33
CA ASP A 134 16.54 -13.51 18.81
C ASP A 134 16.21 -14.68 17.87
N GLY A 135 16.83 -14.68 16.68
CA GLY A 135 16.60 -15.68 15.63
C GLY A 135 15.60 -15.25 14.55
N PHE A 136 14.84 -14.16 14.75
CA PHE A 136 13.95 -13.60 13.74
C PHE A 136 14.66 -12.50 12.95
N LEU A 137 14.65 -12.62 11.62
CA LEU A 137 15.11 -11.56 10.73
C LEU A 137 13.96 -10.56 10.48
N PRO A 138 14.24 -9.25 10.34
CA PRO A 138 13.23 -8.29 9.91
C PRO A 138 12.87 -8.52 8.44
N LEU A 139 11.64 -8.18 8.03
CA LEU A 139 11.21 -8.29 6.62
C LEU A 139 12.10 -7.48 5.66
N ALA A 140 12.64 -6.35 6.12
CA ALA A 140 13.69 -5.58 5.45
C ALA A 140 14.96 -6.39 5.09
N ALA A 141 15.13 -7.62 5.60
CA ALA A 141 16.20 -8.51 5.15
C ALA A 141 16.06 -8.91 3.68
N PHE A 142 14.87 -8.78 3.09
CA PHE A 142 14.65 -8.94 1.66
C PHE A 142 15.05 -7.71 0.84
N ASP A 143 15.28 -6.56 1.47
CA ASP A 143 15.66 -5.34 0.77
C ASP A 143 16.95 -5.58 -0.01
N ALA A 144 17.04 -4.96 -1.20
CA ALA A 144 18.15 -5.13 -2.13
C ALA A 144 18.31 -6.54 -2.73
N THR A 145 17.53 -7.56 -2.32
CA THR A 145 17.49 -8.84 -3.04
C THR A 145 16.79 -8.68 -4.40
N PRO A 146 17.14 -9.47 -5.44
CA PRO A 146 16.51 -9.33 -6.76
C PRO A 146 15.01 -9.60 -6.74
N VAL A 147 14.18 -8.83 -7.48
CA VAL A 147 12.73 -9.09 -7.54
C VAL A 147 12.38 -10.42 -8.22
N GLY A 148 13.20 -10.83 -9.19
CA GLY A 148 13.00 -12.08 -9.92
C GLY A 148 13.66 -13.25 -9.20
N GLY A 149 13.01 -14.41 -9.19
CA GLY A 149 13.61 -15.63 -8.64
C GLY A 149 12.60 -16.58 -8.02
N ALA A 150 13.13 -17.62 -7.39
CA ALA A 150 12.34 -18.59 -6.64
C ALA A 150 11.96 -18.01 -5.27
N TYR A 151 10.72 -18.22 -4.89
CA TYR A 151 10.17 -17.90 -3.57
C TYR A 151 9.58 -19.18 -2.98
N SER A 152 9.60 -19.29 -1.67
CA SER A 152 8.83 -20.30 -0.95
C SER A 152 8.16 -19.69 0.26
N ILE A 153 6.92 -20.10 0.52
CA ILE A 153 6.18 -19.81 1.74
C ILE A 153 5.79 -21.15 2.34
N SER A 154 6.04 -21.33 3.64
CA SER A 154 5.62 -22.53 4.38
C SER A 154 4.97 -22.19 5.71
N VAL A 155 4.04 -23.05 6.09
CA VAL A 155 3.29 -22.99 7.35
C VAL A 155 3.41 -24.37 8.00
N THR A 156 4.01 -24.43 9.18
CA THR A 156 4.19 -25.66 9.96
C THR A 156 3.35 -25.59 11.23
N ASN A 157 2.52 -26.60 11.47
CA ASN A 157 1.68 -26.63 12.65
C ASN A 157 2.35 -27.41 13.80
N TYR A 158 2.82 -26.71 14.83
CA TYR A 158 3.35 -27.32 16.06
C TYR A 158 2.33 -27.46 17.19
N SER A 159 1.08 -27.09 16.94
CA SER A 159 0.02 -27.25 17.94
C SER A 159 -0.45 -28.71 17.99
N SER A 160 -1.21 -29.04 19.04
CA SER A 160 -1.81 -30.37 19.20
C SER A 160 -3.12 -30.56 18.43
N ALA A 161 -3.63 -29.52 17.78
CA ALA A 161 -4.87 -29.53 17.01
C ALA A 161 -4.61 -29.12 15.55
N PRO A 162 -5.46 -29.48 14.59
CA PRO A 162 -5.35 -28.97 13.23
C PRO A 162 -5.46 -27.44 13.19
N VAL A 163 -4.70 -26.81 12.28
CA VAL A 163 -4.82 -25.38 11.96
C VAL A 163 -5.41 -25.25 10.57
N ARG A 164 -6.58 -24.60 10.46
CA ARG A 164 -7.25 -24.41 9.18
C ARG A 164 -6.77 -23.12 8.53
N LEU A 165 -5.81 -23.25 7.61
CA LEU A 165 -5.27 -22.18 6.79
C LEU A 165 -6.23 -21.90 5.61
N ARG A 166 -6.85 -20.72 5.59
CA ARG A 166 -7.79 -20.33 4.54
C ARG A 166 -7.10 -19.80 3.31
N ASP A 167 -6.20 -18.86 3.51
CA ASP A 167 -5.54 -18.15 2.44
C ASP A 167 -4.20 -17.56 2.90
N TRP A 168 -3.35 -17.24 1.93
CA TRP A 168 -2.21 -16.37 2.11
C TRP A 168 -2.04 -15.47 0.89
N THR A 169 -1.26 -14.40 1.03
CA THR A 169 -0.86 -13.57 -0.10
C THR A 169 0.53 -13.03 0.16
N LEU A 170 1.39 -13.06 -0.86
CA LEU A 170 2.64 -12.33 -0.89
C LEU A 170 2.52 -11.20 -1.89
N VAL A 171 2.84 -9.99 -1.44
CA VAL A 171 2.95 -8.79 -2.23
C VAL A 171 4.39 -8.32 -2.19
N ILE A 172 4.97 -8.07 -3.36
CA ILE A 172 6.32 -7.54 -3.50
C ILE A 172 6.25 -6.18 -4.19
N THR A 173 6.95 -5.23 -3.59
CA THR A 173 7.13 -3.87 -4.11
C THR A 173 8.55 -3.74 -4.69
N PRO A 174 8.72 -3.61 -6.01
CA PRO A 174 10.03 -3.36 -6.62
C PRO A 174 10.59 -1.97 -6.27
N SER A 175 11.91 -1.83 -6.20
CA SER A 175 12.60 -0.55 -5.91
C SER A 175 12.34 0.56 -6.92
N ALA A 176 11.91 0.24 -8.14
CA ALA A 176 11.43 1.24 -9.09
C ALA A 176 10.11 1.92 -8.66
N CYS A 177 9.39 1.32 -7.72
CA CYS A 177 8.12 1.81 -7.19
C CYS A 177 8.24 2.42 -5.80
N ASP A 178 9.35 2.18 -5.11
CA ASP A 178 9.72 2.84 -3.85
C ASP A 178 10.45 4.17 -4.07
N ALA A 179 10.63 4.58 -5.33
CA ALA A 179 11.00 5.95 -5.60
C ALA A 179 9.91 6.85 -4.98
N PRO A 180 10.26 7.80 -4.07
CA PRO A 180 9.30 8.79 -3.62
C PRO A 180 8.67 9.38 -4.88
N PRO A 181 7.33 9.53 -4.95
CA PRO A 181 6.69 10.10 -6.13
C PRO A 181 7.49 11.32 -6.51
N PRO A 182 7.89 11.46 -7.79
CA PRO A 182 8.93 12.40 -8.18
C PRO A 182 8.64 13.69 -7.44
N THR A 183 9.57 14.11 -6.59
CA THR A 183 9.53 15.44 -6.01
C THR A 183 9.83 16.39 -7.15
N THR A 184 8.97 16.44 -8.16
CA THR A 184 8.65 17.68 -8.82
C THR A 184 8.00 18.52 -7.74
N THR A 185 8.84 19.03 -6.84
CA THR A 185 8.64 20.35 -6.27
C THR A 185 8.19 21.19 -7.46
N PRO A 186 6.95 21.70 -7.47
CA PRO A 186 6.59 22.71 -8.45
C PRO A 186 7.73 23.72 -8.46
N PRO A 187 8.29 24.15 -9.60
CA PRO A 187 9.56 24.88 -9.70
C PRO A 187 9.61 26.27 -9.02
N SER A 188 8.91 26.50 -7.91
CA SER A 188 8.79 27.76 -7.17
C SER A 188 8.56 27.63 -5.66
N CYS A 189 8.78 26.46 -5.05
CA CYS A 189 8.29 26.18 -3.71
C CYS A 189 9.40 25.92 -2.68
N THR A 190 9.73 26.91 -1.83
CA THR A 190 10.81 26.85 -0.83
C THR A 190 10.36 26.54 0.61
N VAL A 191 9.07 26.57 0.93
CA VAL A 191 8.56 26.24 2.29
C VAL A 191 7.16 25.59 2.23
N ALA A 192 7.04 24.36 2.74
CA ALA A 192 5.79 23.61 3.03
C ALA A 192 4.73 23.54 1.90
N CYS A 193 5.10 23.02 0.73
CA CYS A 193 4.16 22.91 -0.39
C CYS A 193 3.34 21.62 -0.31
N ALA A 194 2.10 21.77 0.14
CA ALA A 194 1.10 20.73 0.06
C ALA A 194 0.50 20.69 -1.36
N TYR A 195 0.36 19.50 -1.95
CA TYR A 195 -0.29 19.32 -3.24
C TYR A 195 -1.71 19.90 -3.21
N PRO A 196 -2.08 20.81 -4.12
CA PRO A 196 -3.39 21.43 -4.09
C PRO A 196 -4.48 20.37 -4.25
N ARG A 197 -5.56 20.51 -3.47
CA ARG A 197 -6.76 19.70 -3.57
C ARG A 197 -7.94 20.58 -3.96
N THR A 198 -8.91 19.98 -4.64
CA THR A 198 -10.22 20.60 -4.85
C THR A 198 -11.31 19.60 -4.49
N VAL A 199 -12.17 19.95 -3.54
CA VAL A 199 -13.32 19.12 -3.12
C VAL A 199 -14.62 19.71 -3.65
N GLY A 200 -15.35 18.92 -4.43
CA GLY A 200 -16.68 19.25 -4.92
C GLY A 200 -17.76 18.51 -4.15
N ILE A 201 -18.94 19.12 -4.00
CA ILE A 201 -20.17 18.46 -3.54
C ILE A 201 -21.34 18.88 -4.42
N LYS A 202 -22.25 17.96 -4.70
CA LYS A 202 -23.48 18.15 -5.48
C LYS A 202 -24.62 17.37 -4.83
N HIS A 203 -25.81 17.95 -4.79
CA HIS A 203 -27.02 17.27 -4.34
C HIS A 203 -27.79 16.71 -5.54
N ARG A 204 -27.92 15.39 -5.61
CA ARG A 204 -28.70 14.68 -6.63
C ARG A 204 -30.12 14.48 -6.11
N ARG A 205 -31.04 15.38 -6.46
CA ARG A 205 -32.42 15.40 -5.96
C ARG A 205 -33.18 14.10 -6.25
N LYS A 206 -33.08 13.56 -7.47
CA LYS A 206 -33.80 12.34 -7.90
C LYS A 206 -33.47 11.12 -7.03
N THR A 207 -32.21 10.96 -6.64
CA THR A 207 -31.75 9.81 -5.84
C THR A 207 -31.59 10.15 -4.36
N HIS A 208 -31.86 11.40 -3.98
CA HIS A 208 -31.62 11.95 -2.65
C HIS A 208 -30.22 11.62 -2.09
N ARG A 209 -29.18 11.83 -2.92
CA ARG A 209 -27.77 11.61 -2.55
C ARG A 209 -26.96 12.90 -2.60
N LEU A 210 -25.96 13.00 -1.73
CA LEU A 210 -24.86 13.94 -1.87
C LEU A 210 -23.71 13.20 -2.56
N THR A 211 -23.22 13.75 -3.66
CA THR A 211 -22.13 13.18 -4.47
C THR A 211 -21.05 14.22 -4.66
N GLY A 212 -19.80 13.81 -4.71
CA GLY A 212 -18.68 14.72 -4.91
C GLY A 212 -17.43 14.02 -5.39
N ARG A 213 -16.37 14.81 -5.59
CA ARG A 213 -15.04 14.34 -5.96
C ARG A 213 -13.99 15.20 -5.29
N VAL A 214 -12.90 14.58 -4.85
CA VAL A 214 -11.64 15.25 -4.54
C VAL A 214 -10.74 15.12 -5.76
N ALA A 215 -10.20 16.23 -6.24
CA ALA A 215 -9.21 16.27 -7.33
C ALA A 215 -7.88 16.78 -6.77
N SER A 216 -6.79 16.19 -7.24
CA SER A 216 -5.42 16.66 -6.99
C SER A 216 -4.52 16.16 -8.13
N VAL A 217 -3.40 16.83 -8.34
CA VAL A 217 -2.35 16.35 -9.25
C VAL A 217 -1.66 15.09 -8.71
N ALA A 218 -1.62 14.94 -7.38
CA ALA A 218 -1.11 13.74 -6.72
C ALA A 218 -2.27 12.78 -6.44
N THR A 219 -2.28 11.61 -7.08
CA THR A 219 -3.35 10.60 -6.92
C THR A 219 -3.57 10.23 -5.46
N GLY A 220 -2.50 10.06 -4.67
CA GLY A 220 -2.56 9.78 -3.23
C GLY A 220 -3.31 10.83 -2.42
N CYS A 221 -3.26 12.10 -2.83
CA CYS A 221 -4.00 13.18 -2.16
C CYS A 221 -5.51 13.18 -2.45
N SER A 222 -5.97 12.40 -3.44
CA SER A 222 -7.38 12.33 -3.83
C SER A 222 -8.04 10.97 -3.57
N SER A 223 -7.26 9.90 -3.50
CA SER A 223 -7.73 8.51 -3.35
C SER A 223 -7.79 8.09 -1.89
N ARG A 224 -8.87 7.41 -1.48
CA ARG A 224 -9.06 6.89 -0.10
C ARG A 224 -8.94 7.94 1.02
N VAL A 225 -9.04 9.22 0.68
CA VAL A 225 -8.99 10.33 1.65
C VAL A 225 -10.35 10.57 2.33
N PRO A 226 -10.37 10.97 3.61
CA PRO A 226 -11.60 11.29 4.33
C PRO A 226 -12.15 12.67 3.93
N VAL A 227 -13.45 12.73 3.68
CA VAL A 227 -14.20 13.97 3.38
C VAL A 227 -15.26 14.18 4.46
N THR A 228 -15.22 15.33 5.14
CA THR A 228 -16.21 15.68 6.15
C THR A 228 -17.33 16.52 5.53
N ILE A 229 -18.58 16.09 5.70
CA ILE A 229 -19.75 16.87 5.29
C ILE A 229 -20.27 17.67 6.48
N TRP A 230 -20.49 18.95 6.24
CA TRP A 230 -20.97 19.92 7.22
C TRP A 230 -22.35 20.45 6.83
N ARG A 231 -23.18 20.74 7.83
CA ARG A 231 -24.41 21.51 7.69
C ARG A 231 -24.17 22.91 8.18
N VAL A 232 -24.46 23.90 7.34
CA VAL A 232 -24.32 25.31 7.69
C VAL A 232 -25.31 25.68 8.79
N GLY A 233 -24.80 26.24 9.88
CA GLY A 233 -25.58 26.71 11.02
C GLY A 233 -25.72 28.25 11.06
N ARG A 234 -26.53 28.76 12.01
CA ARG A 234 -26.57 30.21 12.29
C ARG A 234 -25.36 30.68 13.12
N SER A 235 -24.91 29.85 14.06
CA SER A 235 -23.77 30.17 14.95
C SER A 235 -22.56 29.30 14.65
N LYS A 236 -22.75 27.99 14.60
CA LYS A 236 -21.69 27.02 14.27
C LYS A 236 -22.16 26.00 13.26
N ASP A 237 -21.27 25.67 12.34
CA ASP A 237 -21.48 24.59 11.39
C ASP A 237 -21.42 23.25 12.12
N ARG A 238 -22.29 22.32 11.73
CA ARG A 238 -22.41 21.02 12.40
C ARG A 238 -21.85 19.95 11.50
N LYS A 239 -20.90 19.17 12.02
CA LYS A 239 -20.42 17.95 11.37
C LYS A 239 -21.59 16.98 11.22
N VAL A 240 -21.84 16.52 10.00
CA VAL A 240 -22.95 15.61 9.69
C VAL A 240 -22.44 14.18 9.62
N LEU A 241 -21.40 13.95 8.84
CA LEU A 241 -20.75 12.65 8.66
C LEU A 241 -19.36 12.83 8.04
N VAL A 242 -18.52 11.80 8.15
CA VAL A 242 -17.28 11.64 7.38
C VAL A 242 -17.49 10.51 6.39
N VAL A 243 -17.04 10.70 5.15
CA VAL A 243 -17.09 9.71 4.08
C VAL A 243 -15.72 9.60 3.42
N THR A 244 -15.25 8.39 3.19
CA THR A 244 -13.98 8.15 2.48
C THR A 244 -14.22 8.13 0.97
N THR A 245 -13.31 8.76 0.23
CA THR A 245 -13.31 8.71 -1.24
C THR A 245 -12.92 7.33 -1.75
N ARG A 246 -13.34 6.99 -2.97
CA ARG A 246 -12.87 5.78 -3.70
C ARG A 246 -11.51 6.02 -4.33
N GLY A 247 -10.94 5.00 -4.98
CA GLY A 247 -9.70 5.11 -5.76
C GLY A 247 -9.71 6.26 -6.80
N SER A 248 -10.89 6.57 -7.34
CA SER A 248 -11.07 7.67 -8.30
C SER A 248 -11.29 9.05 -7.66
N GLY A 249 -11.15 9.18 -6.33
CA GLY A 249 -11.46 10.39 -5.57
C GLY A 249 -12.95 10.74 -5.45
N ALA A 250 -13.82 9.92 -6.04
CA ALA A 250 -15.27 10.11 -5.96
C ALA A 250 -15.84 9.64 -4.62
N TYR A 251 -16.87 10.33 -4.12
CA TYR A 251 -17.63 9.92 -2.94
C TYR A 251 -19.12 10.14 -3.12
N ALA A 252 -19.94 9.32 -2.45
CA ALA A 252 -21.39 9.44 -2.48
C ALA A 252 -22.02 8.94 -1.18
N THR A 253 -22.95 9.71 -0.63
CA THR A 253 -23.69 9.36 0.59
C THR A 253 -25.17 9.72 0.47
N LYS A 254 -26.02 9.18 1.34
CA LYS A 254 -27.44 9.55 1.41
C LYS A 254 -27.55 11.00 1.90
N ALA A 255 -28.35 11.81 1.21
CA ALA A 255 -28.58 13.18 1.65
C ALA A 255 -29.33 13.18 2.99
N PRO A 256 -28.92 14.02 3.97
CA PRO A 256 -29.61 14.15 5.25
C PRO A 256 -31.10 14.47 5.10
N ARG A 257 -31.95 14.01 6.03
CA ARG A 257 -33.40 14.25 5.99
C ARG A 257 -33.76 15.72 6.24
N ARG A 258 -32.97 16.42 7.08
CA ARG A 258 -33.21 17.83 7.39
C ARG A 258 -32.82 18.69 6.19
N ALA A 259 -33.71 19.60 5.79
CA ALA A 259 -33.39 20.60 4.79
C ALA A 259 -32.31 21.56 5.30
N GLY A 260 -31.53 22.13 4.38
CA GLY A 260 -30.48 23.09 4.73
C GLY A 260 -29.44 23.30 3.65
N ARG A 261 -28.37 23.99 4.04
CA ARG A 261 -27.17 24.22 3.23
C ARG A 261 -26.05 23.32 3.76
N TYR A 262 -25.32 22.72 2.84
CA TYR A 262 -24.28 21.73 3.14
C TYR A 262 -23.02 22.02 2.33
N TYR A 263 -21.85 21.76 2.89
CA TYR A 263 -20.58 21.80 2.17
C TYR A 263 -19.71 20.62 2.62
N ALA A 264 -18.63 20.37 1.91
CA ALA A 264 -17.65 19.35 2.21
C ALA A 264 -16.28 19.99 2.48
N THR A 265 -15.48 19.36 3.33
CA THR A 265 -14.07 19.70 3.55
C THR A 265 -13.20 18.46 3.40
N VAL A 266 -12.00 18.65 2.89
CA VAL A 266 -10.92 17.67 2.89
C VAL A 266 -9.70 18.31 3.55
N GLY A 267 -8.98 17.53 4.33
CA GLY A 267 -7.83 18.00 5.10
C GLY A 267 -7.50 16.95 6.15
N SER A 268 -6.22 16.68 6.34
CA SER A 268 -5.75 15.62 7.22
C SER A 268 -4.46 16.06 7.90
N THR A 269 -4.40 15.92 9.23
CA THR A 269 -3.17 16.15 9.99
C THR A 269 -2.14 15.06 9.76
N ILE A 270 -2.58 13.87 9.31
CA ILE A 270 -1.70 12.74 9.00
C ILE A 270 -1.18 12.77 7.55
N GLU A 271 -1.68 13.67 6.69
CA GLU A 271 -1.20 13.87 5.32
C GLU A 271 -0.71 15.32 5.11
N PRO A 272 0.38 15.75 5.76
CA PRO A 272 0.84 17.14 5.73
C PRO A 272 1.20 17.62 4.31
N LEU A 273 1.50 16.69 3.40
CA LEU A 273 1.82 16.97 2.00
C LEU A 273 0.60 17.20 1.10
N CYS A 274 -0.63 17.07 1.60
CA CYS A 274 -1.82 17.25 0.79
C CYS A 274 -2.66 18.45 1.30
N GLY A 275 -2.88 19.46 0.46
CA GLY A 275 -3.49 20.73 0.87
C GLY A 275 -4.95 20.58 1.30
N ALA A 276 -5.40 21.33 2.31
CA ALA A 276 -6.81 21.32 2.70
C ALA A 276 -7.67 22.09 1.67
N ASP A 277 -8.94 21.71 1.53
CA ASP A 277 -9.90 22.47 0.71
C ASP A 277 -11.34 22.40 1.26
N ARG A 278 -12.16 23.40 0.91
CA ARG A 278 -13.57 23.53 1.25
C ARG A 278 -14.41 23.73 0.00
N SER A 279 -15.40 22.86 -0.18
CA SER A 279 -16.30 22.93 -1.33
C SER A 279 -17.23 24.14 -1.27
N ARG A 280 -17.80 24.49 -2.43
CA ARG A 280 -19.00 25.33 -2.47
C ARG A 280 -20.15 24.70 -1.69
N THR A 281 -21.05 25.56 -1.21
CA THR A 281 -22.26 25.15 -0.47
C THR A 281 -23.37 24.73 -1.43
N VAL A 282 -24.06 23.63 -1.12
CA VAL A 282 -25.23 23.12 -1.85
C VAL A 282 -26.47 23.09 -0.96
N ARG A 283 -27.64 23.35 -1.55
CA ARG A 283 -28.93 23.33 -0.84
C ARG A 283 -29.60 21.96 -0.97
N VAL A 284 -29.91 21.35 0.16
CA VAL A 284 -30.75 20.15 0.26
C VAL A 284 -32.14 20.59 0.67
N LYS A 285 -33.15 20.27 -0.15
CA LYS A 285 -34.56 20.53 0.12
C LYS A 285 -35.15 19.36 0.92
N ARG A 286 -36.21 19.63 1.70
CA ARG A 286 -36.97 18.60 2.42
C ARG A 286 -37.51 17.59 1.39
N ARG A 287 -37.44 16.31 1.74
CA ARG A 287 -38.07 15.23 0.98
C ARG A 287 -39.57 15.30 1.16
#